data_AF-A0A8J7ULX0-F1
#
_entry.id   AF-A0A8J7ULX0-F1
#
_cell.length_a   1.000
_cell.length_b   1.000
_cell.length_c   1.000
_cell.angle_alpha   90.00
_cell.angle_beta   90.00
_cell.angle_gamma   90.00
#
_symmetry.space_group_name_H-M   'P 1'
#
loop_
_entity.id
_entity.type
_entity.pdbx_description
1 polymer ?
#
loop_
_entity_poly.entity_id
_entity_poly.type
_entity_poly.pdbx_seq_one_letter_code
_entity_poly.pdbx_strand_id
1 'polypeptide(L)'
;MSVTTALVAGGGGVAVALIAAAVYRDALRVGVDLGSPATWAALVVLTGGASLVTLILVPDAPLPGVLVLTALGPLLYLLERDDSMNGDDAADPTRLPSQSGESTDRSDDSDR
;
A
#
# COMPACT_ATOMS: atom_id res chain seq x y z
N MET A 1 -31.06 -6.72 11.57
CA MET A 1 -30.05 -6.57 10.50
C MET A 1 -30.43 -7.48 9.34
N SER A 2 -30.28 -7.04 8.10
CA SER A 2 -30.53 -7.91 6.94
C SER A 2 -29.38 -8.91 6.75
N VAL A 3 -29.65 -10.03 6.07
CA VAL A 3 -28.62 -11.02 5.69
C VAL A 3 -27.51 -10.35 4.87
N THR A 4 -27.88 -9.43 3.97
CA THR A 4 -26.93 -8.68 3.15
C THR A 4 -26.01 -7.80 4.00
N THR A 5 -26.54 -7.10 5.00
CA THR A 5 -25.72 -6.29 5.92
C THR A 5 -24.77 -7.16 6.73
N ALA A 6 -25.22 -8.34 7.19
CA ALA A 6 -24.37 -9.28 7.91
C ALA A 6 -23.24 -9.83 7.03
N LEU A 7 -23.53 -10.16 5.76
CA LEU A 7 -22.54 -10.60 4.78
C LEU A 7 -21.52 -9.52 4.44
N VAL A 8 -21.97 -8.28 4.22
CA VAL A 8 -21.08 -7.14 3.92
C VAL A 8 -20.18 -6.84 5.12
N ALA A 9 -20.74 -6.76 6.32
CA ALA A 9 -19.96 -6.49 7.53
C ALA A 9 -18.98 -7.63 7.85
N GLY A 10 -19.45 -8.87 7.82
CA GLY A 10 -18.64 -10.05 8.14
C GLY A 10 -17.58 -10.34 7.06
N GLY A 11 -18.00 -10.47 5.81
CA GLY A 11 -17.10 -10.74 4.68
C GLY A 11 -16.12 -9.60 4.45
N GLY A 12 -16.60 -8.36 4.52
CA GLY A 12 -15.75 -7.18 4.44
C GLY A 12 -14.75 -7.09 5.58
N GLY A 13 -15.18 -7.33 6.82
CA GLY A 13 -14.30 -7.34 7.98
C GLY A 13 -13.20 -8.41 7.87
N VAL A 14 -13.54 -9.61 7.41
CA VAL A 14 -12.56 -10.67 7.13
C VAL A 14 -11.59 -10.24 6.03
N ALA A 15 -12.07 -9.65 4.94
CA ALA A 15 -11.21 -9.16 3.86
C ALA A 15 -10.22 -8.10 4.37
N VAL A 16 -10.69 -7.11 5.14
CA VAL A 16 -9.84 -6.07 5.75
C VAL A 16 -8.78 -6.70 6.66
N ALA A 17 -9.18 -7.66 7.51
CA ALA A 17 -8.24 -8.35 8.39
C ALA A 17 -7.17 -9.13 7.63
N LEU A 18 -7.55 -9.81 6.54
CA LEU A 18 -6.61 -10.55 5.68
C LEU A 18 -5.62 -9.61 4.98
N ILE A 19 -6.09 -8.49 4.44
CA ILE A 19 -5.23 -7.50 3.77
C ILE A 19 -4.29 -6.87 4.81
N ALA A 20 -4.79 -6.47 5.98
CA ALA A 20 -3.95 -5.92 7.04
C ALA A 20 -2.88 -6.92 7.51
N ALA A 21 -3.23 -8.21 7.65
CA ALA A 21 -2.28 -9.25 7.98
C ALA A 21 -1.24 -9.49 6.87
N ALA A 22 -1.65 -9.38 5.60
CA ALA A 22 -0.74 -9.47 4.46
C ALA A 22 0.26 -8.30 4.46
N VAL A 23 -0.22 -7.07 4.63
CA VAL A 23 0.61 -5.86 4.72
C VAL A 23 1.58 -5.94 5.90
N TYR A 24 1.10 -6.34 7.09
CA TYR A 24 1.97 -6.53 8.26
C TYR A 24 3.12 -7.50 7.99
N ARG A 25 2.80 -8.67 7.41
CA ARG A 25 3.80 -9.70 7.10
C ARG A 25 4.76 -9.27 6.02
N ASP A 26 4.29 -8.54 5.01
CA ASP A 26 5.13 -8.03 3.95
C ASP A 26 6.08 -6.95 4.48
N ALA A 27 5.59 -6.03 5.30
CA ALA A 27 6.41 -4.97 5.89
C ALA A 27 7.50 -5.52 6.82
N LEU A 28 7.22 -6.62 7.54
CA LEU A 28 8.24 -7.35 8.31
C LEU A 28 9.33 -7.99 7.45
N ARG A 29 9.01 -8.37 6.21
CA ARG A 29 9.95 -9.07 5.30
C ARG A 29 10.79 -8.09 4.50
N VAL A 30 10.16 -7.03 3.99
CA VAL A 30 10.82 -6.01 3.18
C VAL A 30 11.68 -5.09 4.06
N GLY A 31 11.16 -4.72 5.25
CA GLY A 31 11.71 -3.61 6.01
C GLY A 31 11.19 -2.29 5.42
N VAL A 32 10.44 -1.54 6.21
CA VAL A 32 9.93 -0.21 5.82
C VAL A 32 10.76 0.85 6.53
N ASP A 33 11.09 1.92 5.84
CA ASP A 33 11.90 3.01 6.38
C ASP A 33 11.06 3.99 7.20
N LEU A 34 9.83 4.25 6.76
CA LEU A 34 8.88 5.10 7.45
C LEU A 34 7.85 4.27 8.24
N GLY A 35 7.93 4.44 9.57
CA GLY A 35 6.95 3.87 10.50
C GLY A 35 7.29 2.43 10.90
N SER A 36 6.27 1.60 11.03
CA SER A 36 6.40 0.21 11.46
C SER A 36 5.42 -0.71 10.72
N PRO A 37 5.68 -2.03 10.67
CA PRO A 37 4.71 -2.98 10.12
C PRO A 37 3.31 -2.87 10.75
N ALA A 38 3.25 -2.59 12.06
CA ALA A 38 2.00 -2.44 12.79
C ALA A 38 1.22 -1.17 12.38
N THR A 39 1.91 -0.05 12.14
CA THR A 39 1.26 1.20 11.72
C THR A 39 0.66 1.07 10.32
N TRP A 40 1.35 0.39 9.40
CA TRP A 40 0.81 0.14 8.05
C TRP A 40 -0.40 -0.79 8.06
N ALA A 41 -0.36 -1.86 8.86
CA ALA A 41 -1.51 -2.74 9.05
C ALA A 41 -2.69 -1.99 9.69
N ALA A 42 -2.43 -1.13 10.69
CA ALA A 42 -3.46 -0.31 11.32
C ALA A 42 -4.10 0.67 10.33
N LEU A 43 -3.32 1.27 9.43
CA LEU A 43 -3.84 2.16 8.39
C LEU A 43 -4.81 1.43 7.45
N VAL A 44 -4.50 0.19 7.06
CA VAL A 44 -5.41 -0.67 6.28
C VAL A 44 -6.70 -0.95 7.04
N VAL A 45 -6.61 -1.29 8.33
CA VAL A 45 -7.79 -1.52 9.17
C VAL A 45 -8.65 -0.26 9.29
N LEU A 46 -8.03 0.91 9.49
CA LEU A 46 -8.74 2.17 9.62
C LEU A 46 -9.46 2.56 8.33
N THR A 47 -8.76 2.52 7.20
CA THR A 47 -9.29 2.94 5.89
C THR A 47 -10.34 1.95 5.36
N GLY A 48 -10.06 0.65 5.45
CA GLY A 48 -11.02 -0.41 5.12
C GLY A 48 -12.22 -0.45 6.08
N GLY A 49 -11.99 -0.26 7.38
CA GLY A 49 -13.05 -0.18 8.38
C GLY A 49 -13.96 1.04 8.16
N ALA A 50 -13.38 2.20 7.88
CA ALA A 50 -14.14 3.40 7.52
C ALA A 50 -15.00 3.15 6.26
N SER A 51 -14.43 2.53 5.23
CA SER A 51 -15.16 2.14 4.02
C SER A 51 -16.36 1.22 4.32
N LEU A 52 -16.17 0.18 5.15
CA LEU A 52 -17.26 -0.71 5.57
C LEU A 52 -18.35 0.02 6.35
N VAL A 53 -17.96 0.89 7.28
CA VAL A 53 -18.90 1.71 8.04
C VAL A 53 -19.69 2.62 7.10
N THR A 54 -19.04 3.25 6.13
CA THR A 54 -19.71 4.06 5.10
C THR A 54 -20.72 3.25 4.31
N LEU A 55 -20.36 2.05 3.83
CA LEU A 55 -21.28 1.18 3.09
C LEU A 55 -22.52 0.75 3.89
N ILE A 56 -22.36 0.59 5.21
CA ILE A 56 -23.46 0.14 6.08
C ILE A 56 -24.36 1.32 6.48
N LEU A 57 -23.78 2.47 6.81
CA LEU A 57 -24.51 3.62 7.36
C LEU A 57 -25.00 4.59 6.28
N VAL A 58 -24.41 4.57 5.09
CA VAL A 58 -24.72 5.47 3.97
C VAL A 58 -24.98 4.62 2.72
N PRO A 59 -26.21 4.08 2.55
CA PRO A 59 -26.52 3.16 1.45
C PRO A 59 -26.29 3.73 0.05
N ASP A 60 -26.48 5.04 -0.11
CA ASP A 60 -26.30 5.77 -1.37
C ASP A 60 -24.92 6.43 -1.48
N ALA A 61 -23.95 5.99 -0.68
CA ALA A 61 -22.59 6.48 -0.76
C ALA A 61 -22.03 6.28 -2.19
N PRO A 62 -21.44 7.32 -2.81
CA PRO A 62 -20.85 7.17 -4.14
C PRO A 62 -19.76 6.10 -4.12
N LEU A 63 -19.96 5.04 -4.91
CA LEU A 63 -19.01 3.92 -5.01
C LEU A 63 -17.57 4.37 -5.27
N PRO A 64 -17.28 5.37 -6.14
CA PRO A 64 -15.91 5.83 -6.33
C PRO A 64 -15.24 6.30 -5.02
N GLY A 65 -15.95 7.03 -4.17
CA GLY A 65 -15.41 7.51 -2.90
C GLY A 65 -15.15 6.37 -1.90
N VAL A 66 -16.04 5.38 -1.86
CA VAL A 66 -15.87 4.17 -1.04
C VAL A 66 -14.66 3.35 -1.50
N LEU A 67 -14.45 3.24 -2.81
CA LEU A 67 -13.29 2.54 -3.37
C LEU A 67 -11.99 3.26 -3.04
N VAL A 68 -11.97 4.60 -3.11
CA VAL A 68 -10.82 5.40 -2.67
C VAL A 68 -10.51 5.13 -1.20
N LEU A 69 -11.51 5.16 -0.32
CA LEU A 69 -11.30 4.84 1.11
C LEU A 69 -10.78 3.42 1.30
N THR A 70 -11.35 2.43 0.60
CA THR A 70 -10.92 1.03 0.69
C THR A 70 -9.46 0.86 0.28
N ALA A 71 -9.04 1.50 -0.80
CA ALA A 71 -7.72 1.33 -1.39
C ALA A 71 -6.64 2.21 -0.74
N LEU A 72 -7.03 3.25 0.00
CA LEU A 72 -6.09 4.25 0.53
C LEU A 72 -4.97 3.64 1.37
N GLY A 73 -5.28 2.82 2.38
CA GLY A 73 -4.27 2.18 3.21
C GLY A 73 -3.31 1.28 2.42
N PRO A 74 -3.82 0.32 1.63
CA PRO A 74 -2.99 -0.53 0.78
C PRO A 74 -2.12 0.23 -0.22
N LEU A 75 -2.66 1.27 -0.87
CA LEU A 75 -1.91 2.05 -1.86
C LEU A 75 -0.78 2.84 -1.21
N LEU A 76 -1.03 3.49 -0.07
CA LEU A 76 0.02 4.19 0.66
C LEU A 76 1.13 3.24 1.12
N TYR A 77 0.76 2.03 1.57
CA TYR A 77 1.75 1.01 1.90
C TYR A 77 2.57 0.58 0.68
N LEU A 78 1.96 0.42 -0.50
CA LEU A 78 2.69 0.05 -1.71
C LEU A 78 3.68 1.13 -2.15
N LEU A 79 3.33 2.41 -1.96
CA LEU A 79 4.26 3.52 -2.22
C LEU A 79 5.45 3.49 -1.25
N GLU A 80 5.19 3.35 0.04
CA GLU A 80 6.26 3.20 1.04
C GLU A 80 7.15 2.00 0.73
N ARG A 81 6.54 0.85 0.43
CA ARG A 81 7.27 -0.37 0.11
C ARG A 81 8.17 -0.19 -1.11
N ASP A 82 7.72 0.55 -2.12
CA ASP A 82 8.50 0.84 -3.31
C ASP A 82 9.68 1.75 -2.98
N ASP A 83 9.44 2.80 -2.17
CA ASP A 83 10.47 3.71 -1.68
C ASP A 83 11.51 2.97 -0.84
N SER A 84 11.11 2.12 0.10
CA SER A 84 12.06 1.34 0.92
C SER A 84 12.87 0.30 0.15
N MET A 85 12.43 -0.10 -1.06
CA MET A 85 13.20 -1.05 -1.89
C MET A 85 14.07 -0.38 -2.95
N ASN A 86 13.72 0.84 -3.38
CA ASN A 86 14.33 1.49 -4.54
C ASN A 86 14.82 2.93 -4.25
N GLY A 87 14.60 3.45 -3.05
CA GLY A 87 14.79 4.86 -2.67
C GLY A 87 16.11 5.20 -1.97
N ASP A 88 17.08 4.29 -1.96
CA ASP A 88 18.40 4.51 -1.33
C ASP A 88 19.21 5.66 -1.96
N ASP A 89 18.88 6.04 -3.20
CA ASP A 89 19.52 7.16 -3.88
C ASP A 89 18.96 8.50 -3.36
N ALA A 90 19.85 9.39 -2.94
CA ALA A 90 19.47 10.76 -2.60
C ALA A 90 18.77 11.41 -3.80
N ALA A 91 17.60 12.03 -3.55
CA ALA A 91 16.84 12.73 -4.58
C ALA A 91 17.70 13.79 -5.28
N ASP A 92 18.14 13.48 -6.50
CA ASP A 92 18.97 14.38 -7.32
C ASP A 92 18.09 15.06 -8.38
N PRO A 93 17.76 16.35 -8.24
CA PRO A 93 16.91 17.06 -9.19
C PRO A 93 17.56 17.28 -10.56
N THR A 94 18.85 16.96 -10.70
CA THR A 94 19.59 17.06 -11.97
C THR A 94 19.55 15.77 -12.79
N ARG A 95 19.04 14.67 -12.21
CA ARG A 95 18.95 13.38 -12.86
C ARG A 95 17.51 12.98 -13.10
N LEU A 96 17.25 12.55 -14.33
CA LEU A 96 15.96 11.96 -14.69
C LEU A 96 15.96 10.47 -14.31
N PRO A 97 14.80 9.88 -13.95
CA PRO A 97 14.69 8.46 -13.60
C PRO A 97 15.22 7.48 -14.65
N SER A 98 15.26 7.88 -15.93
CA SER A 98 15.81 7.07 -17.02
C SER A 98 17.34 6.97 -17.03
N GLN A 99 18.04 7.80 -16.25
CA GLN A 99 19.51 7.88 -16.24
C GLN A 99 20.14 7.05 -15.11
N SER A 100 19.34 6.56 -14.17
CA SER A 100 19.80 5.83 -12.98
C SER A 100 20.33 4.42 -13.28
N GLY A 101 20.08 3.87 -14.48
CA GLY A 101 20.47 2.51 -14.87
C GLY A 101 21.71 2.37 -15.76
N GLU A 102 22.37 3.47 -16.17
CA GLU A 102 23.48 3.42 -17.15
C GLU A 102 24.89 3.43 -16.52
N SER A 103 25.01 3.25 -15.21
CA SER A 103 26.30 3.41 -14.51
C SER A 103 27.14 2.14 -14.36
N THR A 104 26.74 0.97 -14.87
CA THR A 104 27.45 -0.29 -14.54
C THR A 104 27.96 -1.16 -15.70
N ASP A 105 27.86 -0.77 -16.98
CA ASP A 105 28.25 -1.66 -18.10
C ASP A 105 29.15 -1.03 -19.18
N ARG A 106 30.00 -0.06 -18.85
CA ARG A 106 30.91 0.55 -19.83
C ARG A 106 32.35 0.72 -19.35
N SER A 107 32.83 -0.21 -18.53
CA SER A 107 34.22 -0.22 -18.08
C SER A 107 34.77 -1.64 -17.99
N ASP A 108 34.77 -2.38 -19.10
CA ASP A 108 35.68 -3.51 -19.32
C ASP A 108 35.70 -3.95 -20.81
N ASP A 109 36.13 -3.07 -21.74
CA ASP A 109 36.65 -3.54 -23.04
C ASP A 109 37.61 -2.53 -23.68
N SER A 110 38.67 -2.18 -22.94
CA SER A 110 39.82 -1.46 -23.50
C SER A 110 41.10 -2.00 -22.89
N ASP A 111 41.52 -3.19 -23.34
CA ASP A 111 42.93 -3.57 -23.56
C ASP A 111 43.05 -5.09 -23.68
N ARG A 112 42.89 -5.64 -24.91
CA ARG A 112 43.66 -6.78 -25.45
C ARG A 112 43.71 -6.76 -26.97
#